data_AF-A0A529L323-F1
#
_entry.id   AF-A0A529L323-F1
#
_cell.length_a   1.000
_cell.length_b   1.000
_cell.length_c   1.000
_cell.angle_alpha   90.00
_cell.angle_beta   90.00
_cell.angle_gamma   90.00
#
_symmetry.space_group_name_H-M   'P 1'
#
loop_
_entity.id
_entity.type
_entity.pdbx_description
1 polymer ?
#
loop_
_entity_poly.entity_id
_entity_poly.type
_entity_poly.pdbx_seq_one_letter_code
_entity_poly.pdbx_strand_id
1 'polypeptide(L)' 'MPFTVATWNINSVRLRMPIVERLLKEHAPDVLCLQETKVPDELFPEKAFR' A
#
# COMPACT_ATOMS: atom_id res chain seq x y z
N MET A 1 -4.76 -2.68 -22.17
CA MET A 1 -3.89 -3.08 -21.05
C MET A 1 -4.71 -3.91 -20.09
N PRO A 2 -4.18 -5.01 -19.51
CA PRO A 2 -4.92 -5.78 -18.52
C PRO A 2 -5.11 -4.96 -17.25
N PHE A 3 -6.25 -5.14 -16.58
CA PHE A 3 -6.51 -4.59 -15.25
C PHE A 3 -5.77 -5.42 -14.20
N THR A 4 -5.08 -4.77 -13.27
CA THR A 4 -4.15 -5.39 -12.32
C THR A 4 -4.59 -5.15 -10.88
N VAL A 5 -4.55 -6.22 -10.08
CA VAL A 5 -4.88 -6.18 -8.64
C VAL A 5 -3.75 -6.83 -7.87
N ALA A 6 -3.25 -6.13 -6.85
CA ALA A 6 -2.25 -6.64 -5.93
C ALA A 6 -2.83 -6.75 -4.51
N THR A 7 -2.44 -7.80 -3.77
CA THR A 7 -2.80 -7.96 -2.36
C THR A 7 -1.55 -8.19 -1.53
N TRP A 8 -1.46 -7.54 -0.37
CA TRP A 8 -0.30 -7.63 0.50
C TRP A 8 -0.68 -7.53 1.98
N ASN A 9 -0.39 -8.59 2.74
CA ASN A 9 -0.32 -8.51 4.20
C ASN A 9 0.97 -7.77 4.58
N ILE A 10 0.83 -6.49 4.95
CA ILE A 10 1.97 -5.58 5.11
C ILE A 10 2.57 -5.62 6.51
N ASN A 11 1.85 -6.17 7.49
CA ASN A 11 2.27 -6.23 8.89
C ASN A 11 2.83 -4.88 9.38
N SER A 12 1.97 -3.87 9.50
CA SER A 12 2.25 -2.47 9.86
C SER A 12 2.70 -1.56 8.69
N VAL A 13 1.73 -0.87 8.08
CA VAL A 13 1.93 -0.04 6.88
C VAL A 13 2.94 1.09 7.10
N ARG A 14 2.85 1.81 8.24
CA ARG A 14 3.71 2.97 8.53
C ARG A 14 5.19 2.62 8.56
N LEU A 15 5.53 1.43 9.08
CA LEU A 15 6.91 0.94 9.16
C LEU A 15 7.43 0.44 7.80
N ARG A 16 6.54 0.17 6.84
CA ARG A 16 6.86 -0.37 5.51
C ARG A 16 6.67 0.65 4.38
N MET A 17 6.42 1.93 4.69
CA MET A 17 6.18 2.96 3.67
C MET A 17 7.25 3.04 2.58
N PRO A 18 8.56 2.96 2.86
CA PRO A 18 9.57 2.96 1.80
C PRO A 18 9.42 1.80 0.79
N ILE A 19 8.92 0.65 1.26
CA ILE A 19 8.68 -0.52 0.41
C ILE A 19 7.39 -0.34 -0.40
N VAL A 20 6.36 0.25 0.21
CA VAL A 20 5.11 0.62 -0.48
C VAL A 20 5.39 1.59 -1.62
N GLU A 21 6.15 2.66 -1.36
CA GLU A 21 6.53 3.65 -2.38
C GLU A 21 7.27 3.02 -3.55
N ARG A 22 8.21 2.11 -3.26
CA ARG A 22 8.90 1.35 -4.30
C ARG A 22 7.94 0.49 -5.12
N LEU A 23 7.02 -0.23 -4.47
CA LEU A 23 6.03 -1.06 -5.15
C LEU A 23 5.13 -0.22 -6.07
N LEU A 24 4.61 0.92 -5.57
CA LEU A 24 3.76 1.82 -6.35
C LEU A 24 4.51 2.38 -7.56
N LYS A 25 5.80 2.71 -7.42
CA LYS A 25 6.63 3.20 -8.52
C LYS A 25 6.94 2.13 -9.58
N GLU A 26 7.24 0.90 -9.15
CA GLU A 26 7.69 -0.16 -10.04
C GLU A 26 6.54 -0.93 -10.71
N HIS A 27 5.44 -1.14 -9.99
CA HIS A 27 4.36 -2.03 -10.43
C HIS A 27 3.06 -1.28 -10.74
N ALA A 28 2.80 -0.15 -10.07
CA ALA A 28 1.62 0.70 -10.26
C ALA A 28 0.30 -0.10 -10.50
N PRO A 29 -0.08 -1.02 -9.60
CA PRO A 29 -1.31 -1.80 -9.79
C PRO A 29 -2.54 -0.89 -9.75
N ASP A 30 -3.56 -1.20 -10.54
CA ASP A 30 -4.82 -0.43 -10.57
C ASP A 30 -5.52 -0.46 -9.19
N VAL A 31 -5.37 -1.58 -8.46
CA VAL A 31 -5.86 -1.73 -7.08
C VAL A 31 -4.80 -2.41 -6.21
N LEU A 32 -4.47 -1.79 -5.07
CA LEU A 32 -3.65 -2.38 -4.02
C LEU A 32 -4.48 -2.62 -2.76
N CYS A 33 -4.65 -3.88 -2.38
CA CYS A 33 -5.33 -4.30 -1.15
C CYS A 33 -4.29 -4.59 -0.05
N LEU A 34 -4.38 -3.89 1.09
CA LEU A 34 -3.49 -4.10 2.23
C LEU A 34 -4.21 -4.80 3.39
N GLN A 35 -3.53 -5.75 4.04
CA GLN A 35 -3.99 -6.41 5.27
C GLN A 35 -2.99 -6.20 6.40
N GLU A 36 -3.43 -6.31 7.65
CA GLU A 36 -2.60 -6.05 8.84
C GLU A 36 -1.90 -4.67 8.79
N THR A 37 -2.64 -3.61 8.46
CA THR A 37 -2.09 -2.24 8.43
C THR A 37 -1.60 -1.78 9.81
N LYS A 38 -2.14 -2.36 10.90
CA LYS A 38 -1.75 -2.12 12.31
C LYS A 38 -1.64 -0.64 12.65
N VAL A 39 -2.63 0.13 12.19
CA VAL A 39 -2.73 1.57 12.39
C VAL A 39 -4.20 1.97 12.54
N PRO A 40 -4.56 2.86 13.47
CA PRO A 40 -5.88 3.50 13.50
C PRO A 40 -6.13 4.30 12.23
N ASP A 41 -7.39 4.41 11.81
CA ASP A 41 -7.77 5.08 10.56
C ASP A 41 -7.25 6.53 10.47
N GLU A 42 -7.34 7.28 11.58
CA GLU A 42 -6.85 8.67 11.66
C GLU A 42 -5.34 8.83 11.44
N LEU A 43 -4.57 7.75 11.62
CA LEU A 43 -3.12 7.72 11.45
C LEU A 43 -2.70 6.97 10.17
N PHE A 44 -3.65 6.55 9.33
CA PHE A 44 -3.34 5.89 8.07
C PHE A 44 -2.60 6.87 7.14
N PRO A 45 -1.48 6.46 6.49
CA PRO A 45 -0.65 7.37 5.70
C PRO A 45 -1.23 7.64 4.30
N GLU A 46 -2.48 8.10 4.21
CA GLU A 46 -3.19 8.31 2.94
C GLU A 46 -2.42 9.17 1.94
N LYS A 47 -1.71 10.20 2.43
CA LYS A 47 -0.95 11.13 1.58
C LYS A 47 0.13 10.44 0.74
N ALA A 48 0.64 9.29 1.18
CA ALA A 48 1.65 8.55 0.45
C ALA A 48 1.06 7.66 -0.67
N PHE A 49 -0.26 7.54 -0.75
CA PHE A 49 -1.00 6.79 -1.78
C PHE A 49 -1.74 7.69 -2.77
N ARG A 50 -1.62 9.02 -2.64
CA ARG A 50 -2.24 10.02 -3.52
C ARG A 50 -1.25 10.54 -4.57
#